data_AF-A0A7W1GZC4-F1
#
_entry.id   AF-A0A7W1GZC4-F1
#
_cell.length_a   1.000
_cell.length_b   1.000
_cell.length_c   1.000
_cell.angle_alpha   90.00
_cell.angle_beta   90.00
_cell.angle_gamma   90.00
#
_symmetry.space_group_name_H-M   'P 1'
#
loop_
_entity.id
_entity.type
_entity.pdbx_description
1 polymer ?
#
loop_
_entity_poly.entity_id
_entity_poly.type
_entity_poly.pdbx_seq_one_letter_code
_entity_poly.pdbx_strand_id
1 'polypeptide(L)'
;MFTFNDPKVIRSLQNDFIPVAGNIAELAWNRTGASKWFMSTAGKVNYRVRSGQTVQGFYTVAADGTAYGFENVRDAKVVHGMLKEAREAFHAHPPAKIAISTEGAEGVFSRSPDPTVSVIRV
;
A
#
# COMPACT_ATOMS: atom_id res chain seq x y z
N MET A 1 10.73 -16.70 -8.98
CA MET A 1 11.47 -15.42 -8.96
C MET A 1 10.86 -14.56 -7.88
N PHE A 2 11.65 -13.94 -7.00
CA PHE A 2 11.10 -13.10 -5.93
C PHE A 2 10.52 -11.81 -6.53
N THR A 3 9.27 -11.46 -6.19
CA THR A 3 8.56 -10.25 -6.66
C THR A 3 9.40 -8.99 -6.64
N PHE A 4 10.11 -8.73 -5.54
CA PHE A 4 10.89 -7.50 -5.36
C PHE A 4 12.30 -7.53 -5.99
N ASN A 5 12.61 -8.58 -6.75
CA ASN A 5 13.78 -8.62 -7.64
C ASN A 5 13.38 -8.44 -9.11
N ASP A 6 12.08 -8.31 -9.41
CA ASP A 6 11.61 -8.09 -10.78
C ASP A 6 11.78 -6.60 -11.17
N PRO A 7 12.53 -6.30 -12.25
CA PRO A 7 12.79 -4.92 -12.66
C PRO A 7 11.53 -4.11 -13.01
N LYS A 8 10.44 -4.75 -13.44
CA LYS A 8 9.19 -4.06 -13.78
C LYS A 8 8.42 -3.67 -12.53
N VAL A 9 8.37 -4.56 -11.54
CA VAL A 9 7.79 -4.25 -10.23
C VAL A 9 8.54 -3.09 -9.59
N ILE A 10 9.87 -3.19 -9.53
CA ILE A 10 10.76 -2.15 -9.02
C ILE A 10 10.49 -0.81 -9.71
N ARG A 11 10.48 -0.78 -11.05
CA ARG A 11 10.24 0.44 -11.83
C ARG A 11 8.87 1.05 -11.54
N SER A 12 7.84 0.23 -11.37
CA SER A 12 6.51 0.71 -11.03
C SER A 12 6.51 1.37 -9.64
N LEU A 13 7.15 0.73 -8.65
CA LEU A 13 7.26 1.27 -7.28
C LEU A 13 8.08 2.57 -7.19
N GLN A 14 8.95 2.85 -8.16
CA GLN A 14 9.77 4.07 -8.18
C GLN A 14 9.09 5.26 -8.84
N ASN A 15 8.17 5.00 -9.77
CA ASN A 15 7.62 6.02 -10.66
C ASN A 15 6.12 6.25 -10.46
N ASP A 16 5.39 5.21 -10.09
CA ASP A 16 3.91 5.23 -10.10
C ASP A 16 3.31 5.08 -8.69
N PHE A 17 4.06 4.55 -7.73
CA PHE A 17 3.55 4.24 -6.39
C PHE A 17 4.45 4.78 -5.27
N ILE A 18 3.89 4.93 -4.08
CA ILE A 18 4.63 5.14 -2.83
C ILE A 18 4.61 3.80 -2.08
N PRO A 19 5.73 3.04 -2.03
CA PRO A 19 5.74 1.77 -1.34
C PRO A 19 5.66 1.98 0.17
N VAL A 20 4.72 1.27 0.82
CA VAL A 20 4.57 1.27 2.28
C VAL A 20 4.62 -0.17 2.77
N ALA A 21 5.41 -0.42 3.81
CA ALA A 21 5.45 -1.70 4.52
C ALA A 21 4.81 -1.54 5.90
N GLY A 22 3.95 -2.47 6.28
CA GLY A 22 3.27 -2.47 7.58
C GLY A 22 3.33 -3.83 8.25
N ASN A 23 3.38 -3.83 9.58
CA ASN A 23 3.33 -5.07 10.36
C ASN A 23 1.87 -5.53 10.51
N ILE A 24 1.55 -6.71 9.96
CA ILE A 24 0.18 -7.25 10.04
C ILE A 24 -0.28 -7.49 11.48
N ALA A 25 0.63 -7.82 12.40
CA ALA A 25 0.29 -8.00 13.81
C ALA A 25 -0.19 -6.69 14.46
N GLU A 26 0.23 -5.54 13.93
CA GLU A 26 -0.30 -4.25 14.35
C GLU A 26 -1.60 -3.92 13.62
N LEU A 27 -1.63 -4.16 12.31
CA LEU A 27 -2.73 -3.73 11.44
C LEU A 27 -4.00 -4.58 11.57
N ALA A 28 -3.91 -5.85 11.99
CA ALA A 28 -5.07 -6.76 12.01
C ALA A 28 -5.97 -6.62 13.25
N TRP A 29 -5.56 -5.90 14.30
CA TRP A 29 -6.21 -5.97 15.62
C TRP A 29 -7.13 -4.78 15.93
N ASN A 30 -7.33 -3.86 14.98
CA ASN A 30 -8.21 -2.69 15.06
C ASN A 30 -7.94 -1.74 16.24
N ARG A 31 -6.73 -1.76 16.80
CA ARG A 31 -6.37 -1.01 18.02
C ARG A 31 -5.91 0.41 17.73
N THR A 32 -5.22 0.62 16.60
CA THR A 32 -4.59 1.89 16.25
C THR A 32 -5.35 2.60 15.12
N GLY A 33 -5.10 3.90 14.95
CA GLY A 33 -5.62 4.65 13.79
C GLY A 33 -5.18 4.04 12.46
N ALA A 34 -3.92 3.61 12.36
CA ALA A 34 -3.38 2.93 11.18
C ALA A 34 -4.09 1.59 10.91
N SER A 35 -4.40 0.81 11.95
CA SER A 35 -5.16 -0.42 11.82
C SER A 35 -6.60 -0.15 11.36
N LYS A 36 -7.30 0.83 11.94
CA LYS A 36 -8.66 1.23 11.51
C LYS A 36 -8.69 1.66 10.05
N TRP A 37 -7.73 2.50 9.65
CA TRP A 37 -7.58 2.94 8.27
C TRP A 37 -7.31 1.76 7.32
N PHE A 38 -6.34 0.91 7.65
CA PHE A 38 -5.99 -0.25 6.82
C PHE A 38 -7.18 -1.22 6.68
N MET A 39 -7.85 -1.56 7.77
CA MET A 39 -9.00 -2.48 7.72
C MET A 39 -10.16 -1.89 6.90
N SER A 40 -10.36 -0.56 6.96
CA SER A 40 -11.36 0.14 6.14
C SER A 40 -11.05 0.08 4.65
N THR A 41 -9.79 0.25 4.25
CA THR A 41 -9.38 0.24 2.84
C THR A 41 -9.26 -1.19 2.31
N ALA A 42 -8.56 -2.06 3.02
CA ALA A 42 -8.36 -3.46 2.65
C ALA A 42 -9.69 -4.21 2.54
N GLY A 43 -10.68 -3.92 3.39
CA GLY A 43 -12.01 -4.53 3.34
C GLY A 43 -12.81 -4.23 2.07
N LYS A 44 -12.42 -3.24 1.27
CA LYS A 44 -13.05 -2.92 -0.01
C LYS A 44 -12.65 -3.90 -1.13
N VAL A 45 -11.42 -4.41 -1.08
CA VAL A 45 -10.83 -5.27 -2.13
C VAL A 45 -10.58 -6.70 -1.68
N ASN A 46 -10.55 -6.95 -0.36
CA ASN A 46 -10.34 -8.26 0.21
C ASN A 46 -11.46 -8.60 1.20
N TYR A 47 -12.40 -9.44 0.79
CA TYR A 47 -13.54 -9.82 1.63
C TYR A 47 -13.12 -10.49 2.95
N ARG A 48 -11.94 -11.13 3.00
CA ARG A 48 -11.43 -11.83 4.18
C ARG A 48 -11.17 -10.90 5.36
N VAL A 49 -10.88 -9.63 5.06
CA VAL A 49 -10.73 -8.57 6.06
C VAL A 49 -12.04 -8.37 6.82
N ARG A 50 -13.18 -8.45 6.12
CA ARG A 50 -14.52 -8.27 6.69
C ARG A 50 -15.00 -9.49 7.46
N SER A 51 -14.47 -10.68 7.16
CA SER A 51 -14.82 -11.92 7.85
C SER A 51 -13.89 -12.26 9.03
N GLY A 52 -13.03 -11.32 9.46
CA GLY A 52 -12.16 -11.49 10.62
C GLY A 52 -11.01 -12.48 10.41
N GLN A 53 -10.66 -12.78 9.16
CA GLN A 53 -9.53 -13.67 8.84
C GLN A 53 -8.21 -12.89 8.76
N THR A 54 -7.09 -13.59 8.99
CA THR A 54 -5.75 -13.01 8.78
C THR A 54 -5.54 -12.63 7.30
N VAL A 55 -5.11 -11.41 7.05
CA VAL A 55 -5.08 -10.80 5.71
C VAL A 55 -3.68 -10.29 5.33
N GLN A 56 -2.81 -11.21 4.92
CA GLN A 56 -1.51 -10.87 4.35
C GLN A 56 -1.63 -10.56 2.86
N GLY A 57 -0.75 -9.70 2.35
CA GLY A 57 -0.63 -9.43 0.92
C GLY A 57 -0.19 -8.01 0.60
N PHE A 58 -0.24 -7.71 -0.69
CA PHE A 58 -0.01 -6.40 -1.29
C PHE A 58 -1.35 -5.74 -1.58
N TYR A 59 -1.42 -4.43 -1.34
CA TYR A 59 -2.63 -3.63 -1.53
C TYR A 59 -2.26 -2.36 -2.29
N THR A 60 -3.11 -1.94 -3.20
CA THR A 60 -3.00 -0.65 -3.88
C THR A 60 -4.16 0.23 -3.43
N VAL A 61 -3.82 1.38 -2.83
CA VAL A 61 -4.79 2.31 -2.25
C VAL A 61 -4.39 3.75 -2.59
N ALA A 62 -5.39 4.59 -2.81
CA ALA A 62 -5.23 6.04 -2.92
C ALA A 62 -5.25 6.72 -1.55
N ALA A 63 -4.82 7.99 -1.54
CA ALA A 63 -4.77 8.81 -0.34
C ALA A 63 -6.13 8.96 0.37
N ASP A 64 -7.23 9.05 -0.38
CA ASP A 64 -8.60 9.12 0.15
C ASP A 64 -9.13 7.76 0.69
N GLY A 65 -8.32 6.70 0.62
CA GLY A 65 -8.68 5.34 1.01
C GLY A 65 -9.47 4.58 -0.04
N THR A 66 -9.59 5.06 -1.28
CA THR A 66 -10.03 4.26 -2.42
C THR A 66 -9.05 3.11 -2.63
N ALA A 67 -9.55 1.88 -2.80
CA ALA A 67 -8.72 0.70 -2.97
C ALA A 67 -8.89 0.16 -4.40
N TYR A 68 -7.77 -0.15 -5.05
CA TYR A 68 -7.72 -0.53 -6.47
C TYR A 68 -7.33 -1.98 -6.70
N GLY A 69 -6.73 -2.66 -5.71
CA GLY A 69 -6.28 -4.03 -5.89
C GLY A 69 -5.74 -4.67 -4.62
N PHE A 70 -5.71 -5.99 -4.65
CA PHE A 70 -5.16 -6.84 -3.61
C PHE A 70 -4.60 -8.12 -4.23
N GLU A 71 -3.44 -8.56 -3.74
CA GLU A 71 -2.86 -9.86 -4.08
C GLU A 71 -2.07 -10.42 -2.90
N ASN A 72 -2.16 -11.73 -2.64
CA ASN A 72 -1.38 -12.43 -1.62
C ASN A 72 -0.36 -13.42 -2.23
N VAL A 73 -0.33 -13.56 -3.55
CA VAL A 73 0.68 -14.33 -4.27
C VAL A 73 1.94 -13.50 -4.47
N ARG A 74 3.10 -14.10 -4.17
CA ARG A 74 4.43 -13.47 -4.30
C ARG A 74 5.10 -13.77 -5.65
N ASP A 75 4.28 -13.91 -6.70
CA ASP A 75 4.77 -14.08 -8.06
C ASP A 75 4.92 -12.70 -8.72
N ALA A 76 6.04 -12.48 -9.40
CA ALA A 76 6.35 -11.19 -10.01
C ALA A 76 5.35 -10.80 -11.11
N LYS A 77 4.91 -11.76 -11.93
CA LYS A 77 3.98 -11.49 -13.03
C LYS A 77 2.61 -11.09 -12.50
N VAL A 78 2.15 -11.79 -11.45
CA VAL A 78 0.87 -11.48 -10.80
C VAL A 78 0.91 -10.08 -10.17
N VAL A 79 1.96 -9.78 -9.40
CA VAL A 79 2.10 -8.45 -8.75
C VAL A 79 2.23 -7.33 -9.78
N HIS A 80 2.99 -7.54 -10.86
CA HIS A 80 3.07 -6.57 -11.94
C HIS A 80 1.70 -6.34 -12.62
N GLY A 81 0.91 -7.40 -12.81
CA GLY A 81 -0.47 -7.29 -13.30
C GLY A 81 -1.34 -6.43 -12.38
N MET A 82 -1.34 -6.72 -11.08
CA MET A 82 -2.07 -5.95 -10.07
C MET A 82 -1.66 -4.46 -10.07
N LEU A 83 -0.36 -4.16 -10.13
CA LEU A 83 0.13 -2.77 -10.17
C LEU A 83 -0.33 -2.05 -11.45
N LYS A 84 -0.27 -2.73 -12.60
CA LYS A 84 -0.74 -2.18 -13.88
C LYS A 84 -2.25 -1.86 -13.81
N GLU A 85 -3.07 -2.82 -13.40
CA GLU A 85 -4.52 -2.65 -13.30
C GLU A 85 -4.90 -1.54 -12.32
N ALA A 86 -4.21 -1.47 -11.17
CA ALA A 86 -4.45 -0.42 -10.19
C ALA A 86 -4.13 0.97 -10.74
N ARG A 87 -3.04 1.10 -11.52
CA ARG A 87 -2.68 2.36 -12.17
C ARG A 87 -3.71 2.77 -13.22
N GLU A 88 -4.16 1.82 -14.05
CA GLU A 88 -5.21 2.07 -15.05
C GLU A 88 -6.51 2.52 -14.38
N ALA A 89 -6.94 1.83 -13.31
CA ALA A 89 -8.12 2.17 -12.53
C ALA A 89 -8.00 3.55 -11.86
N PHE A 90 -6.82 3.90 -11.33
CA PHE A 90 -6.56 5.23 -10.78
C PHE A 90 -6.74 6.33 -11.83
N HIS A 91 -6.23 6.14 -13.05
CA HIS A 91 -6.38 7.14 -14.11
C HIS A 91 -7.81 7.23 -14.65
N ALA A 92 -8.53 6.12 -14.74
CA ALA A 92 -9.93 6.10 -15.16
C ALA A 92 -10.87 6.70 -14.10
N HIS A 93 -10.58 6.45 -12.82
CA HIS A 93 -11.39 6.84 -11.67
C HIS A 93 -10.48 7.43 -10.58
N PRO A 94 -9.98 8.67 -10.79
CA PRO A 94 -9.09 9.29 -9.83
C PRO A 94 -9.81 9.53 -8.50
N PRO A 95 -9.11 9.31 -7.36
CA PRO A 95 -9.67 9.52 -6.04
C PRO A 95 -9.95 10.99 -5.79
N ALA A 96 -10.75 11.27 -4.75
CA ALA A 96 -10.93 12.63 -4.30
C ALA A 96 -9.59 13.21 -3.82
N LYS A 97 -9.31 14.46 -4.16
CA LYS A 97 -8.17 15.17 -3.58
C LYS A 97 -8.45 15.39 -2.09
N ILE A 98 -7.62 14.83 -1.23
CA ILE A 98 -7.68 15.08 0.21
C ILE A 98 -6.53 16.00 0.63
N ALA A 99 -6.82 16.91 1.57
CA ALA A 99 -5.78 17.62 2.28
C ALA A 99 -5.22 16.67 3.34
N ILE A 100 -3.93 16.33 3.24
CA ILE A 100 -3.24 15.58 4.29
C ILE A 100 -2.85 16.60 5.36
N SER A 101 -3.45 16.50 6.55
CA SER A 101 -2.99 17.30 7.68
C SER A 101 -1.59 16.85 8.09
N THR A 102 -0.68 17.79 8.30
CA THR A 102 0.64 17.50 8.86
C THR A 102 0.58 17.18 10.35
N GLU A 103 -0.58 17.35 10.99
CA GLU A 103 -0.85 16.90 12.35
C GLU A 103 -0.64 15.38 12.44
N GLY A 104 0.47 14.96 13.05
CA GLY A 104 0.91 13.57 13.17
C GLY A 104 2.16 13.19 12.37
N ALA A 105 2.62 14.05 11.44
CA ALA A 105 3.87 13.84 10.72
C ALA A 105 5.11 13.87 11.63
N GLU A 106 5.01 14.49 12.81
CA GLU A 106 6.05 14.51 13.85
C GLU A 106 5.86 13.43 14.94
N GLY A 107 4.95 12.47 14.74
CA GLY A 107 4.73 11.37 15.67
C GLY A 107 6.01 10.54 15.90
N VAL A 108 6.13 9.90 17.07
CA VAL A 108 7.31 9.12 17.48
C VAL A 108 7.70 7.99 16.49
N PHE A 109 6.76 7.56 15.65
CA PHE A 109 6.95 6.53 14.62
C PHE A 109 7.22 7.09 13.21
N SER A 110 7.19 8.42 13.06
CA SER A 110 7.48 9.13 11.82
C SER A 110 8.97 9.41 11.74
N ARG A 111 9.76 8.42 11.30
CA ARG A 111 11.16 8.64 10.95
C ARG A 111 11.25 8.95 9.46
N SER A 112 11.41 10.23 9.13
CA SER A 112 11.92 10.60 7.82
C SER A 112 13.37 10.10 7.72
N PRO A 113 13.76 9.43 6.62
CA PRO A 113 15.17 9.16 6.37
C PRO A 113 15.95 10.48 6.42
N ASP A 114 17.19 10.43 6.90
CA ASP A 114 18.11 11.55 6.77
C ASP A 114 18.14 11.98 5.29
N PRO A 115 18.07 13.27 4.95
CA PRO A 115 18.11 13.72 3.56
C PRO A 115 19.38 13.28 2.80
N THR A 116 20.43 12.86 3.50
CA THR A 116 21.64 12.24 2.93
C THR A 116 21.49 10.75 2.64
N VAL A 117 20.45 10.09 3.17
CA VAL A 117 20.06 8.73 2.81
C VAL A 117 19.42 8.77 1.43
N SER A 118 20.23 8.52 0.42
CA SER A 118 19.73 8.09 -0.88
C SER A 118 19.06 6.73 -0.70
N VAL A 119 17.73 6.69 -0.81
CA VAL A 119 17.04 5.42 -1.08
C VAL A 119 17.60 4.94 -2.42
N ILE A 120 18.46 3.92 -2.37
CA ILE A 120 18.99 3.31 -3.58
C ILE A 120 17.78 2.75 -4.32
N ARG A 121 17.40 3.44 -5.38
CA ARG A 121 16.48 2.96 -6.40
C ARG A 121 17.23 1.87 -7.17
N VAL A 122 17.26 0.66 -6.60
CA VAL A 122 17.71 -0.56 -7.30
C VAL A 122 16.82 -0.79 -8.50
#